data_AF-A0A4U1I9K2-F1
#
_entry.id   AF-A0A4U1I9K2-F1
#
_cell.length_a   1.000
_cell.length_b   1.000
_cell.length_c   1.000
_cell.angle_alpha   90.00
_cell.angle_beta   90.00
_cell.angle_gamma   90.00
#
_symmetry.space_group_name_H-M   'P 1'
#
loop_
_entity.id
_entity.type
_entity.pdbx_description
1 polymer ?
#
loop_
_entity_poly.entity_id
_entity_poly.type
_entity_poly.pdbx_seq_one_letter_code
_entity_poly.pdbx_strand_id
1 'polypeptide(L)'
;MDDPTTLLLEAARDIAQEVAAIFVAGGGRMLVDGEVLTPEQVASPAGALGPLLLWAGDFTRGQGVRFASSNFVRDERALAGFRPRDIVIAQVSGDASKDTSAETILAFSHFLRKVCFNLDHHPEIDLTPVCESFRRWCEANVVSQADGQRGGETRA
;
A
#
# COMPACT_ATOMS: atom_id res chain seq x y z
N MET A 1 -1.19 24.58 1.94
CA MET A 1 -1.14 23.72 3.14
C MET A 1 -1.59 22.37 2.63
N ASP A 2 -0.64 21.45 2.48
CA ASP A 2 -0.90 20.19 1.81
C ASP A 2 -1.78 19.30 2.67
N ASP A 3 -2.65 18.52 2.03
CA ASP A 3 -3.57 17.62 2.71
C ASP A 3 -2.75 16.53 3.46
N PRO A 4 -2.93 16.35 4.79
CA PRO A 4 -2.16 15.38 5.57
C PRO A 4 -2.27 13.93 5.04
N THR A 5 -3.35 13.59 4.34
CA THR A 5 -3.51 12.28 3.69
C THR A 5 -2.62 12.10 2.46
N THR A 6 -2.29 13.20 1.78
CA THR A 6 -1.37 13.23 0.63
C THR A 6 0.08 13.14 1.11
N LEU A 7 0.43 13.85 2.18
CA LEU A 7 1.76 13.77 2.80
C LEU A 7 2.10 12.37 3.29
N LEU A 8 1.10 11.63 3.82
CA LEU A 8 1.29 10.26 4.28
C LEU A 8 1.54 9.29 3.12
N LEU A 9 0.84 9.49 1.99
CA LEU A 9 1.09 8.71 0.78
C LEU A 9 2.49 8.97 0.22
N GLU A 10 2.96 10.22 0.22
CA GLU A 10 4.33 10.57 -0.17
C GLU A 10 5.37 9.92 0.74
N ALA A 11 5.19 9.99 2.07
CA ALA A 11 6.09 9.30 3.01
C ALA A 11 6.13 7.78 2.79
N ALA A 12 4.99 7.15 2.49
CA ALA A 12 4.94 5.72 2.14
C ALA A 12 5.71 5.42 0.84
N ARG A 13 5.60 6.28 -0.17
CA ARG A 13 6.37 6.16 -1.42
C ARG A 13 7.87 6.23 -1.16
N ASP A 14 8.31 7.22 -0.40
CA ASP A 14 9.74 7.43 -0.11
C ASP A 14 10.33 6.23 0.64
N ILE A 15 9.59 5.68 1.60
CA ILE A 15 10.02 4.48 2.33
C ILE A 15 10.04 3.25 1.43
N ALA A 16 9.01 3.05 0.60
CA ALA A 16 9.00 1.93 -0.34
C ALA A 16 10.18 2.01 -1.31
N GLN A 17 10.49 3.21 -1.80
CA GLN A 17 11.63 3.48 -2.68
C GLN A 17 12.94 3.14 -2.01
N GLU A 18 13.17 3.67 -0.80
CA GLU A 18 14.41 3.46 -0.06
C GLU A 18 14.63 1.97 0.27
N VAL A 19 13.61 1.30 0.80
CA VAL A 19 13.73 -0.11 1.20
C VAL A 19 13.94 -1.01 -0.02
N ALA A 20 13.18 -0.79 -1.10
CA ALA A 20 13.35 -1.55 -2.33
C ALA A 20 14.73 -1.32 -2.95
N ALA A 21 15.26 -0.09 -2.92
CA ALA A 21 16.59 0.22 -3.40
C ALA A 21 17.69 -0.47 -2.58
N ILE A 22 17.56 -0.50 -1.25
CA ILE A 22 18.50 -1.22 -0.37
C ILE A 22 18.46 -2.73 -0.65
N PHE A 23 17.27 -3.30 -0.81
CA PHE A 23 17.09 -4.72 -1.13
C PHE A 23 17.78 -5.09 -2.46
N VAL A 24 17.55 -4.30 -3.51
CA VAL A 24 18.16 -4.50 -4.84
C VAL A 24 19.68 -4.29 -4.79
N ALA A 25 20.16 -3.27 -4.08
CA ALA A 25 21.60 -3.02 -3.92
C ALA A 25 22.32 -4.18 -3.20
N GLY A 26 21.62 -4.90 -2.32
CA GLY A 26 22.11 -6.13 -1.70
C GLY A 26 21.99 -7.40 -2.56
N GLY A 27 21.56 -7.27 -3.82
CA GLY A 27 21.43 -8.39 -4.77
C GLY A 27 20.03 -9.01 -4.86
N GLY A 28 19.05 -8.40 -4.19
CA GLY A 28 17.66 -8.86 -4.21
C GLY A 28 16.95 -8.59 -5.54
N ARG A 29 15.96 -9.43 -5.88
CA ARG A 29 15.08 -9.24 -7.04
C ARG A 29 13.61 -9.22 -6.62
N MET A 30 12.85 -8.28 -7.16
CA MET A 30 11.41 -8.16 -6.96
C MET A 30 10.74 -8.40 -8.30
N LEU A 31 9.75 -9.28 -8.33
CA LEU A 31 9.12 -9.75 -9.57
C LEU A 31 7.61 -9.54 -9.53
N VAL A 32 7.02 -9.25 -10.69
CA VAL A 32 5.58 -9.42 -10.95
C VAL A 32 5.41 -10.04 -12.33
N ASP A 33 4.64 -11.10 -12.43
CA ASP A 33 4.43 -11.90 -13.64
C ASP A 33 5.74 -12.34 -14.31
N GLY A 34 6.79 -12.59 -13.49
CA GLY A 34 8.13 -12.98 -13.94
C GLY A 34 9.03 -11.81 -14.40
N GLU A 35 8.52 -10.58 -14.43
CA GLU A 35 9.26 -9.39 -14.81
C GLU A 35 9.87 -8.68 -13.59
N VAL A 36 11.11 -8.21 -13.72
CA VAL A 36 11.81 -7.52 -12.62
C VAL A 36 11.29 -6.10 -12.46
N LEU A 37 10.85 -5.79 -11.24
CA LEU A 37 10.47 -4.43 -10.85
C LEU A 37 11.67 -3.62 -10.38
N THR A 38 11.75 -2.37 -10.82
CA THR A 38 12.66 -1.37 -10.24
C THR A 38 12.12 -0.87 -8.88
N PRO A 39 12.98 -0.33 -8.00
CA PRO A 39 12.53 0.34 -6.78
C PRO A 39 11.46 1.41 -7.04
N GLU A 40 11.58 2.16 -8.14
CA GLU A 40 10.60 3.17 -8.55
C GLU A 40 9.24 2.56 -8.89
N GLN A 41 9.22 1.42 -9.59
CA GLN A 41 7.98 0.71 -9.87
C GLN A 41 7.37 0.12 -8.59
N VAL A 42 8.18 -0.27 -7.61
CA VAL A 42 7.66 -0.71 -6.30
C VAL A 42 7.03 0.44 -5.54
N ALA A 43 7.67 1.60 -5.52
CA ALA A 43 7.21 2.80 -4.82
C ALA A 43 6.10 3.57 -5.56
N SER A 44 5.90 3.33 -6.85
CA SER A 44 4.92 4.05 -7.66
C SER A 44 3.49 3.72 -7.22
N PRO A 45 2.58 4.72 -7.12
CA PRO A 45 1.15 4.47 -6.94
C PRO A 45 0.56 3.59 -8.04
N ALA A 46 1.04 3.71 -9.28
CA ALA A 46 0.62 2.84 -10.39
C ALA A 46 1.35 1.49 -10.40
N GLY A 47 2.30 1.27 -9.50
CA GLY A 47 3.07 0.03 -9.41
C GLY A 47 2.63 -0.84 -8.24
N ALA A 48 3.58 -1.30 -7.42
CA ALA A 48 3.30 -2.24 -6.33
C ALA A 48 2.88 -1.57 -5.00
N LEU A 49 2.88 -0.24 -4.90
CA LEU A 49 2.63 0.47 -3.65
C LEU A 49 1.25 0.15 -3.05
N GLY A 50 0.19 0.18 -3.86
CA GLY A 50 -1.16 -0.14 -3.40
C GLY A 50 -1.28 -1.55 -2.81
N PRO A 51 -0.87 -2.61 -3.54
CA PRO A 51 -0.79 -3.96 -3.02
C PRO A 51 0.00 -4.07 -1.71
N LEU A 52 1.17 -3.41 -1.61
CA LEU A 52 2.00 -3.45 -0.41
C LEU A 52 1.34 -2.75 0.78
N LEU A 53 0.66 -1.62 0.58
CA LEU A 53 -0.07 -0.91 1.63
C LEU A 53 -1.21 -1.77 2.17
N LEU A 54 -1.99 -2.41 1.30
CA LEU A 54 -3.06 -3.32 1.73
C LEU A 54 -2.49 -4.50 2.52
N TRP A 55 -1.44 -5.12 2.01
CA TRP A 55 -0.83 -6.30 2.64
C TRP A 55 -0.19 -5.96 3.98
N ALA A 56 0.49 -4.82 4.10
CA ALA A 56 1.00 -4.33 5.38
C ALA A 56 -0.14 -4.07 6.38
N GLY A 57 -1.26 -3.52 5.91
CA GLY A 57 -2.47 -3.34 6.71
C GLY A 57 -3.03 -4.66 7.24
N ASP A 58 -3.10 -5.69 6.40
CA ASP A 58 -3.57 -7.02 6.82
C ASP A 58 -2.60 -7.68 7.82
N PHE A 59 -1.30 -7.58 7.56
CA PHE A 59 -0.25 -8.10 8.44
C PHE A 59 -0.29 -7.46 9.83
N THR A 60 -0.38 -6.14 9.89
CA THR A 60 -0.39 -5.37 11.14
C THR A 60 -1.67 -5.57 11.94
N ARG A 61 -2.83 -5.65 11.27
CA ARG A 61 -4.11 -6.00 11.92
C ARG A 61 -4.06 -7.38 12.58
N GLY A 62 -3.39 -8.35 11.95
CA GLY A 62 -3.14 -9.68 12.55
C GLY A 62 -2.32 -9.63 13.85
N GLN A 63 -1.61 -8.53 14.11
CA GLN A 63 -0.78 -8.32 15.31
C GLN A 63 -1.40 -7.32 16.30
N GLY A 64 -2.62 -6.82 16.04
CA GLY A 64 -3.25 -5.79 16.85
C GLY A 64 -2.61 -4.41 16.73
N VAL A 65 -1.75 -4.19 15.73
CA VAL A 65 -1.13 -2.90 15.44
C VAL A 65 -2.08 -2.08 14.56
N ARG A 66 -2.26 -0.80 14.88
CA ARG A 66 -3.08 0.12 14.09
C ARG A 66 -2.37 0.46 12.79
N PHE A 67 -3.13 0.47 11.71
CA PHE A 67 -2.64 0.84 10.38
C PHE A 67 -3.70 1.64 9.67
N ALA A 68 -3.31 2.76 9.07
CA ALA A 68 -4.23 3.62 8.34
C ALA A 68 -4.87 2.87 7.16
N SER A 69 -6.12 3.22 6.85
CA SER A 69 -6.78 2.71 5.65
C SER A 69 -6.28 3.48 4.43
N SER A 70 -6.36 2.90 3.25
CA SER A 70 -6.04 3.59 1.99
C SER A 70 -7.28 3.60 1.11
N ASN A 71 -7.54 4.73 0.44
CA ASN A 71 -8.53 4.78 -0.62
C ASN A 71 -7.87 4.43 -1.94
N PHE A 72 -8.53 3.58 -2.72
CA PHE A 72 -8.05 3.14 -4.02
C PHE A 72 -9.00 3.58 -5.11
N VAL A 73 -8.44 3.83 -6.29
CA VAL A 73 -9.20 4.18 -7.50
C VAL A 73 -8.76 3.30 -8.65
N ARG A 74 -9.69 2.98 -9.55
CA ARG A 74 -9.41 2.21 -10.76
C ARG A 74 -8.47 2.99 -11.68
N ASP A 75 -7.45 2.33 -12.19
CA ASP A 75 -6.50 2.87 -13.15
C ASP A 75 -5.96 1.74 -14.02
N GLU A 76 -6.34 1.73 -15.30
CA GLU A 76 -5.96 0.67 -16.24
C GLU A 76 -4.46 0.64 -16.55
N ARG A 77 -3.73 1.71 -16.22
CA ARG A 77 -2.27 1.77 -16.34
C ARG A 77 -1.56 1.27 -15.08
N ALA A 78 -2.29 1.06 -13.99
CA ALA A 78 -1.70 0.52 -12.78
C ALA A 78 -1.47 -0.99 -12.90
N LEU A 79 -0.35 -1.46 -12.35
CA LEU A 79 0.09 -2.86 -12.39
C LEU A 79 -1.00 -3.85 -11.95
N ALA A 80 -1.78 -3.47 -10.94
CA ALA A 80 -2.89 -4.29 -10.44
C ALA A 80 -4.28 -3.79 -10.87
N GLY A 81 -4.37 -2.79 -11.77
CA GLY A 81 -5.64 -2.18 -12.24
C GLY A 81 -6.24 -1.13 -11.29
N PHE A 82 -5.58 -0.87 -10.16
CA PHE A 82 -5.96 0.14 -9.18
C PHE A 82 -4.72 0.79 -8.60
N ARG A 83 -4.85 2.03 -8.14
CA ARG A 83 -3.80 2.79 -7.45
C ARG A 83 -4.31 3.41 -6.15
N PRO A 84 -3.46 3.61 -5.13
CA PRO A 84 -3.82 4.41 -3.98
C PRO A 84 -4.05 5.87 -4.43
N ARG A 85 -5.10 6.48 -3.90
CA ARG A 85 -5.42 7.90 -4.05
C ARG A 85 -4.88 8.70 -2.88
N ASP A 86 -5.14 8.20 -1.68
CA ASP A 86 -4.79 8.83 -0.41
C ASP A 86 -4.77 7.77 0.71
N ILE A 87 -4.10 8.09 1.82
CA ILE A 87 -4.07 7.28 3.03
C ILE A 87 -4.89 7.99 4.11
N VAL A 88 -5.96 7.35 4.55
CA VAL A 88 -6.91 7.88 5.54
C VAL A 88 -6.61 7.32 6.92
N ILE A 89 -6.28 8.24 7.83
CA ILE A 89 -6.20 7.93 9.25
C ILE A 89 -7.60 8.00 9.84
N ALA A 90 -8.14 6.86 10.24
CA ALA A 90 -9.37 6.84 11.01
C ALA A 90 -9.10 7.49 12.38
N GLN A 91 -9.73 8.64 12.64
CA GLN A 91 -9.81 9.17 14.00
C GLN A 91 -10.61 8.15 14.84
N VAL A 92 -9.93 7.44 15.73
CA VAL A 92 -10.62 6.59 16.70
C VAL A 92 -11.31 7.53 17.68
N SER A 93 -12.63 7.38 17.80
CA SER A 93 -13.52 8.22 18.59
C SER A 93 -12.96 8.56 19.99
N GLY A 94 -12.90 9.86 20.29
CA GLY A 94 -12.78 10.40 21.64
C GLY A 94 -11.45 11.06 21.99
N ASP A 95 -10.37 10.85 21.23
CA ASP A 95 -9.07 11.45 21.54
C ASP A 95 -8.39 11.94 20.25
N ALA A 96 -8.71 13.18 19.87
CA ALA A 96 -8.17 13.87 18.69
C ALA A 96 -6.64 14.11 18.75
N SER A 97 -5.96 13.66 19.82
CA SER A 97 -4.52 13.84 20.03
C SER A 97 -3.66 12.68 19.50
N LYS A 98 -4.23 11.54 19.13
CA LYS A 98 -3.46 10.38 18.66
C LYS A 98 -3.36 10.35 17.14
N ASP A 99 -2.41 11.10 16.62
CA ASP A 99 -1.96 10.99 15.23
C ASP A 99 -1.30 9.62 15.01
N THR A 100 -1.99 8.71 14.30
CA THR A 100 -1.46 7.39 13.94
C THR A 100 -0.64 7.40 12.64
N SER A 101 -0.33 8.58 12.08
CA SER A 101 0.55 8.72 10.89
C SER A 101 1.89 8.06 11.12
N ALA A 102 2.55 8.40 12.24
CA ALA A 102 3.87 7.89 12.58
C ALA A 102 3.84 6.38 12.81
N GLU A 103 2.82 5.87 13.52
CA GLU A 103 2.63 4.43 13.73
C GLU A 103 2.47 3.68 12.40
N THR A 104 1.64 4.21 11.49
CA THR A 104 1.41 3.62 10.16
C THR A 104 2.71 3.55 9.36
N ILE A 105 3.46 4.65 9.32
CA ILE A 105 4.72 4.74 8.57
C ILE A 105 5.79 3.81 9.14
N LEU A 106 5.92 3.75 10.46
CA LEU A 106 6.86 2.84 11.12
C LEU A 106 6.46 1.38 10.90
N ALA A 107 5.18 1.06 11.00
CA ALA A 107 4.67 -0.28 10.75
C ALA A 107 4.89 -0.71 9.29
N PHE A 108 4.65 0.20 8.34
CA PHE A 108 4.91 -0.04 6.91
C PHE A 108 6.41 -0.27 6.65
N SER A 109 7.28 0.60 7.16
CA SER A 109 8.74 0.45 7.05
C SER A 109 9.23 -0.88 7.65
N HIS A 110 8.73 -1.23 8.84
CA HIS A 110 9.06 -2.50 9.48
C HIS A 110 8.61 -3.70 8.65
N PHE A 111 7.36 -3.70 8.17
CA PHE A 111 6.83 -4.74 7.30
C PHE A 111 7.71 -4.93 6.05
N LEU A 112 8.03 -3.83 5.35
CA LEU A 112 8.87 -3.91 4.15
C LEU A 112 10.26 -4.47 4.46
N ARG A 113 10.93 -4.00 5.52
CA ARG A 113 12.33 -4.40 5.82
C ARG A 113 12.46 -5.79 6.41
N LYS A 114 11.49 -6.24 7.21
CA LYS A 114 11.62 -7.47 8.02
C LYS A 114 10.81 -8.63 7.49
N VAL A 115 9.73 -8.35 6.77
CA VAL A 115 8.77 -9.36 6.31
C VAL A 115 8.85 -9.51 4.80
N CYS A 116 8.70 -8.40 4.06
CA CYS A 116 8.64 -8.43 2.61
C CYS A 116 10.04 -8.57 2.00
N PHE A 117 10.85 -7.51 2.05
CA PHE A 117 12.14 -7.38 1.38
C PHE A 117 13.32 -7.78 2.27
N ASN A 118 13.29 -9.01 2.80
CA ASN A 118 14.33 -9.54 3.66
C ASN A 118 15.28 -10.48 2.88
N LEU A 119 16.47 -9.97 2.55
CA LEU A 119 17.51 -10.71 1.81
C LEU A 119 17.95 -12.00 2.49
N ASP A 120 17.97 -12.03 3.82
CA ASP A 120 18.44 -13.19 4.58
C ASP A 120 17.51 -14.41 4.41
N HIS A 121 16.28 -14.18 3.94
CA HIS A 121 15.28 -15.23 3.73
C HIS A 121 14.98 -15.46 2.25
N HIS A 122 14.85 -14.39 1.47
CA HIS A 122 14.37 -14.45 0.10
C HIS A 122 15.18 -13.49 -0.79
N PRO A 123 16.19 -13.97 -1.55
CA PRO A 123 16.92 -13.14 -2.51
C PRO A 123 16.05 -12.78 -3.73
N GLU A 124 14.92 -13.46 -3.91
CA GLU A 124 13.95 -13.20 -4.94
C GLU A 124 12.55 -13.25 -4.34
N ILE A 125 11.73 -12.22 -4.65
CA ILE A 125 10.39 -12.06 -4.11
C ILE A 125 9.43 -11.85 -5.27
N ASP A 126 8.49 -12.78 -5.40
CA ASP A 126 7.40 -12.70 -6.36
C ASP A 126 6.18 -12.02 -5.71
N LEU A 127 5.85 -10.81 -6.18
CA LEU A 127 4.72 -10.01 -5.73
C LEU A 127 3.43 -10.30 -6.53
N THR A 128 3.47 -11.19 -7.53
CA THR A 128 2.30 -11.57 -8.34
C THR A 128 1.09 -11.96 -7.48
N PRO A 129 1.23 -12.86 -6.48
CA PRO A 129 0.08 -13.26 -5.65
C PRO A 129 -0.50 -12.08 -4.85
N VAL A 130 0.36 -11.15 -4.43
CA VAL A 130 -0.04 -9.95 -3.68
C VAL A 130 -0.82 -9.00 -4.59
N CYS A 131 -0.33 -8.77 -5.82
CA CYS A 131 -1.02 -7.95 -6.82
C CYS A 131 -2.38 -8.54 -7.22
N GLU A 132 -2.48 -9.86 -7.40
CA GLU A 132 -3.75 -10.53 -7.70
C GLU A 132 -4.75 -10.44 -6.54
N SER A 133 -4.28 -10.68 -5.31
CA SER A 133 -5.11 -10.58 -4.12
C SER A 133 -5.65 -9.15 -3.94
N PHE A 134 -4.78 -8.16 -4.10
CA PHE A 134 -5.14 -6.75 -4.07
C PHE A 134 -6.16 -6.38 -5.15
N ARG A 135 -5.98 -6.85 -6.40
CA ARG A 135 -6.93 -6.63 -7.49
C ARG A 135 -8.31 -7.17 -7.14
N ARG A 136 -8.40 -8.42 -6.70
CA ARG A 136 -9.69 -9.05 -6.31
C ARG A 136 -10.35 -8.31 -5.15
N TRP A 137 -9.57 -7.88 -4.17
CA TRP A 137 -10.08 -7.09 -3.05
C TRP A 137 -10.63 -5.75 -3.55
N CYS A 138 -9.91 -5.05 -4.42
CA CYS A 138 -10.37 -3.78 -4.98
C CYS A 138 -11.64 -3.95 -5.84
N GLU A 139 -11.72 -4.98 -6.67
CA GLU A 139 -12.92 -5.27 -7.48
C GLU A 139 -14.17 -5.49 -6.62
N ALA A 140 -14.00 -6.04 -5.41
CA ALA A 140 -15.11 -6.27 -4.48
C ALA A 140 -15.48 -5.05 -3.63
N ASN A 141 -14.54 -4.12 -3.37
CA ASN A 141 -14.71 -3.07 -2.35
C ASN A 141 -14.64 -1.64 -2.89
N VAL A 142 -14.00 -1.43 -4.05
CA VAL A 142 -13.87 -0.11 -4.67
C VAL A 142 -15.03 0.07 -5.65
N VAL A 143 -16.04 0.84 -5.22
CA VAL A 143 -17.17 1.17 -6.09
C VAL A 143 -16.65 1.96 -7.29
N SER A 144 -16.86 1.41 -8.49
CA SER A 144 -16.56 2.14 -9.72
C SER A 144 -17.43 3.39 -9.75
N GLN A 145 -16.83 4.58 -9.71
CA GLN A 145 -17.55 5.85 -9.89
C GLN A 145 -18.10 6.05 -11.31
N ALA A 146 -18.10 5.00 -12.15
CA ALA A 146 -18.66 5.01 -13.49
C ALA A 146 -20.21 5.05 -13.51
N ASP A 147 -20.89 4.71 -12.40
CA ASP A 147 -22.38 4.75 -12.31
C ASP A 147 -22.88 5.85 -11.36
N GLY A 148 -22.23 7.01 -11.41
CA GLY A 148 -22.56 8.20 -10.62
C GLY A 148 -23.66 9.08 -11.22
N GLN A 149 -24.80 8.50 -11.62
CA GLN A 149 -26.07 9.23 -11.60
C GLN A 149 -27.19 8.35 -11.05
N ARG A 150 -27.09 8.01 -9.76
CA ARG A 150 -28.18 8.12 -8.78
C ARG A 150 -27.64 7.79 -7.39
N GLY A 151 -27.98 8.66 -6.45
CA GLY A 151 -27.55 8.57 -5.06
C GLY A 151 -27.94 7.25 -4.40
N GLY A 152 -27.11 6.86 -3.44
CA GLY A 152 -27.38 5.73 -2.56
C GLY A 152 -26.33 5.73 -1.46
N GLU A 153 -26.78 6.04 -0.26
CA GLU A 153 -26.01 6.13 0.97
C GLU A 153 -25.23 4.84 1.26
N THR A 154 -23.99 4.99 1.72
CA THR A 154 -23.20 3.89 2.28
C THR A 154 -23.84 3.45 3.59
N ARG A 155 -24.30 2.20 3.68
CA ARG A 155 -24.76 1.60 4.95
C ARG A 155 -23.56 1.24 5.82
N ALA A 156 -23.73 1.55 7.10
CA ALA A 156 -22.85 1.27 8.25
C ALA A 156 -22.65 -0.23 8.50
#